data_AF-A0A844P1Q0-F1
#
_entry.id   AF-A0A844P1Q0-F1
#
_cell.length_a   1.000
_cell.length_b   1.000
_cell.length_c   1.000
_cell.angle_alpha   90.00
_cell.angle_beta   90.00
_cell.angle_gamma   90.00
#
_symmetry.space_group_name_H-M   'P 1'
#
loop_
_entity.id
_entity.type
_entity.pdbx_description
1 polymer ?
#
loop_
_entity_poly.entity_id
_entity_poly.type
_entity_poly.pdbx_seq_one_letter_code
_entity_poly.pdbx_strand_id
1 'polypeptide(L)'
;MIFILSTRKRIGFFPNEKHTNEPGEAHYLMLPDEATSPDLNQHQLPQDAWVTALTNQATTGRHPDTHPLAQYKTGNILFFAHGYNNTQEEIVSRHKLLEKQLKQHGYTGTVVSFDWPCANYTLNYLEDRMDAYKSAIQLVTGGITPLATNQLHEKENQCDIDIHLLGHSTGAYVIREAFYQASKNRTLQRIHWNVSQICFIGGDIAQKSLTQCDNKSAPMFAQSSRITNYQSPYDSALKISNIKRAGLFPRCGRVGLPNDAPLNLVNVHCGDHWRLLTEPEENKAIGNWSHSWHFHCNHFMEDLAHTLKGDIDRHAIPTRECVNGELRLTVKTPVTISKKRLK
;
A
#
# COMPACT_ATOMS: atom_id res chain seq x y z
N MET A 1 12.29 -4.01 12.98
CA MET A 1 12.39 -2.56 12.70
C MET A 1 11.24 -2.13 11.82
N ILE A 2 10.72 -0.92 12.05
CA ILE A 2 9.63 -0.31 11.30
C ILE A 2 10.21 0.76 10.37
N PHE A 3 9.91 0.64 9.07
CA PHE A 3 10.35 1.62 8.07
C PHE A 3 9.21 2.56 7.69
N ILE A 4 9.48 3.86 7.71
CA ILE A 4 8.54 4.90 7.29
C ILE A 4 9.24 5.86 6.34
N LEU A 5 8.63 6.08 5.17
CA LEU A 5 8.93 7.18 4.27
C LEU A 5 7.87 8.26 4.50
N SER A 6 8.24 9.31 5.22
CA SER A 6 7.34 10.43 5.55
C SER A 6 7.52 11.58 4.57
N THR A 7 6.43 12.23 4.20
CA THR A 7 6.43 13.51 3.45
C THR A 7 5.78 14.63 4.24
N ARG A 8 5.65 14.46 5.56
CA ARG A 8 5.17 15.52 6.44
C ARG A 8 6.24 16.58 6.58
N LYS A 9 5.86 17.84 6.40
CA LYS A 9 6.73 19.00 6.58
C LYS A 9 7.29 19.03 7.99
N ARG A 10 8.59 19.27 8.10
CA ARG A 10 9.28 19.49 9.38
C ARG A 10 9.23 20.96 9.78
N ILE A 11 9.06 21.18 11.08
CA ILE A 11 9.19 22.49 11.73
C ILE A 11 10.09 22.37 12.96
N GLY A 12 10.64 23.49 13.39
CA GLY A 12 11.59 23.55 14.50
C GLY A 12 13.05 23.40 14.03
N PHE A 13 13.95 23.31 15.00
CA PHE A 13 15.37 23.09 14.81
C PHE A 13 15.79 21.91 15.67
N PHE A 14 16.75 21.11 15.22
CA PHE A 14 17.33 20.03 16.01
C PHE A 14 17.76 20.55 17.40
N PRO A 15 17.42 19.85 18.50
CA PRO A 15 16.79 18.53 18.60
C PRO A 15 15.26 18.58 18.84
N ASN A 16 14.57 19.64 18.43
CA ASN A 16 13.13 19.84 18.64
C ASN A 16 12.33 19.82 17.34
N GLU A 17 12.81 19.08 16.32
CA GLU A 17 12.09 18.93 15.06
C GLU A 17 10.79 18.14 15.24
N LYS A 18 9.72 18.59 14.57
CA LYS A 18 8.41 17.93 14.58
C LYS A 18 7.81 17.91 13.18
N HIS A 19 7.04 16.85 12.90
CA HIS A 19 6.18 16.79 11.72
C HIS A 19 4.92 17.65 11.91
N THR A 20 4.47 18.26 10.83
CA THR A 20 3.15 18.91 10.73
C THR A 20 2.18 18.07 9.88
N ASN A 21 0.99 18.61 9.63
CA ASN A 21 0.01 18.06 8.69
C ASN A 21 0.10 18.72 7.31
N GLU A 22 1.25 19.29 6.96
CA GLU A 22 1.50 19.89 5.64
C GLU A 22 2.49 19.05 4.84
N PRO A 23 2.43 19.07 3.50
CA PRO A 23 3.41 18.38 2.65
C PRO A 23 4.78 19.05 2.68
N GLY A 24 5.81 18.23 2.68
CA GLY A 24 7.23 18.60 2.61
C GLY A 24 8.05 17.58 1.84
N GLU A 25 9.37 17.70 1.97
CA GLU A 25 10.33 16.75 1.36
C GLU A 25 10.27 15.37 2.02
N ALA A 26 10.79 14.36 1.33
CA ALA A 26 10.87 13.00 1.87
C ALA A 26 11.82 12.90 3.08
N HIS A 27 11.38 12.18 4.10
CA HIS A 27 12.12 11.87 5.33
C HIS A 27 12.13 10.36 5.57
N TYR A 28 13.30 9.86 5.91
CA TYR A 28 13.59 8.43 5.99
C TYR A 28 13.71 8.03 7.44
N LEU A 29 12.73 7.30 7.95
CA LEU A 29 12.65 6.94 9.36
C LEU A 29 12.77 5.43 9.52
N MET A 30 13.56 5.04 10.52
CA MET A 30 13.72 3.65 10.96
C MET A 30 13.48 3.61 12.47
N LEU A 31 12.36 3.03 12.86
CA LEU A 31 11.91 2.97 14.25
C LEU A 31 12.17 1.57 14.83
N PRO A 32 12.48 1.45 16.13
CA PRO A 32 12.49 0.16 16.80
C PRO A 32 11.07 -0.40 16.95
N ASP A 33 10.94 -1.72 17.13
CA ASP A 33 9.64 -2.42 17.06
C ASP A 33 8.68 -2.05 18.21
N GLU A 34 9.21 -1.55 19.33
CA GLU A 34 8.46 -1.05 20.47
C GLU A 34 7.93 0.37 20.26
N ALA A 35 8.47 1.14 19.32
CA ALA A 35 8.09 2.54 19.12
C ALA A 35 6.59 2.67 18.83
N THR A 36 5.94 3.65 19.44
CA THR A 36 4.51 3.94 19.24
C THR A 36 4.27 5.11 18.29
N SER A 37 5.27 5.97 18.11
CA SER A 37 5.26 7.11 17.20
C SER A 37 6.67 7.41 16.67
N PRO A 38 6.80 8.14 15.56
CA PRO A 38 8.08 8.62 15.08
C PRO A 38 8.62 9.77 15.94
N ASP A 39 9.92 9.72 16.26
CA ASP A 39 10.71 10.82 16.81
C ASP A 39 11.80 11.17 15.78
N LEU A 40 11.70 12.37 15.21
CA LEU A 40 12.63 12.83 14.16
C LEU A 40 14.08 12.92 14.65
N ASN A 41 14.29 13.14 15.95
CA ASN A 41 15.62 13.35 16.50
C ASN A 41 16.34 12.02 16.77
N GLN A 42 15.59 10.91 16.79
CA GLN A 42 16.12 9.57 17.09
C GLN A 42 16.03 8.62 15.90
N HIS A 43 14.95 8.69 15.13
CA HIS A 43 14.62 7.69 14.12
C HIS A 43 15.00 8.09 12.69
N GLN A 44 15.43 9.34 12.48
CA GLN A 44 15.77 9.83 11.15
C GLN A 44 17.13 9.33 10.68
N LEU A 45 17.18 8.87 9.43
CA LEU A 45 18.40 8.45 8.74
C LEU A 45 18.62 9.27 7.47
N PRO A 46 19.88 9.39 7.02
CA PRO A 46 20.20 9.70 5.63
C PRO A 46 19.56 8.69 4.66
N GLN A 47 19.24 9.14 3.45
CA GLN A 47 18.53 8.32 2.44
C GLN A 47 19.30 7.04 2.09
N ASP A 48 20.61 7.13 1.86
CA ASP A 48 21.49 6.02 1.50
C ASP A 48 21.59 4.98 2.62
N ALA A 49 21.73 5.43 3.88
CA ALA A 49 21.73 4.56 5.05
C ALA A 49 20.39 3.83 5.21
N TRP A 50 19.27 4.53 5.01
CA TRP A 50 17.93 3.95 5.08
C TRP A 50 17.67 2.94 3.96
N VAL A 51 18.04 3.27 2.71
CA VAL A 51 17.92 2.37 1.56
C VAL A 51 18.76 1.11 1.77
N THR A 52 19.97 1.25 2.31
CA THR A 52 20.84 0.12 2.64
C THR A 52 20.22 -0.77 3.71
N ALA A 53 19.73 -0.18 4.81
CA ALA A 53 19.07 -0.92 5.89
C ALA A 53 17.80 -1.65 5.40
N LEU A 54 16.95 -0.97 4.62
CA LEU A 54 15.74 -1.55 4.04
C LEU A 54 16.08 -2.71 3.09
N THR A 55 17.03 -2.51 2.17
CA THR A 55 17.46 -3.55 1.21
C THR A 55 17.97 -4.79 1.93
N ASN A 56 18.78 -4.60 2.99
CA ASN A 56 19.29 -5.70 3.82
C ASN A 56 18.16 -6.45 4.52
N GLN A 57 17.18 -5.75 5.11
CA GLN A 57 16.05 -6.40 5.79
C GLN A 57 15.10 -7.10 4.81
N ALA A 58 14.90 -6.52 3.62
CA ALA A 58 14.03 -7.07 2.58
C ALA A 58 14.64 -8.28 1.85
N THR A 59 15.96 -8.48 1.93
CA THR A 59 16.64 -9.62 1.31
C THR A 59 16.28 -10.90 2.08
N THR A 60 15.60 -11.83 1.41
CA THR A 60 15.14 -13.09 2.01
C THR A 60 15.89 -14.31 1.49
N GLY A 61 16.67 -14.15 0.44
CA GLY A 61 17.42 -15.26 -0.13
C GLY A 61 18.15 -14.89 -1.40
N ARG A 62 18.30 -15.89 -2.26
CA ARG A 62 18.83 -15.78 -3.62
C ARG A 62 17.97 -16.62 -4.55
N HIS A 63 18.13 -16.40 -5.84
CA HIS A 63 17.55 -17.30 -6.84
C HIS A 63 18.14 -18.72 -6.71
N PRO A 64 17.41 -19.77 -7.14
CA PRO A 64 17.94 -21.13 -7.19
C PRO A 64 19.21 -21.22 -8.04
N ASP A 65 20.11 -22.16 -7.73
CA ASP A 65 21.40 -22.35 -8.43
C ASP A 65 21.25 -22.58 -9.94
N THR A 66 20.10 -23.07 -10.38
CA THR A 66 19.77 -23.30 -11.80
C THR A 66 19.33 -22.03 -12.55
N HIS A 67 19.10 -20.92 -11.84
CA HIS A 67 18.63 -19.66 -12.43
C HIS A 67 19.81 -18.82 -12.96
N PRO A 68 19.67 -18.11 -14.09
CA PRO A 68 20.73 -17.24 -14.62
C PRO A 68 21.21 -16.15 -13.65
N LEU A 69 20.38 -15.81 -12.66
CA LEU A 69 20.67 -14.83 -11.62
C LEU A 69 20.88 -15.49 -10.24
N ALA A 70 21.35 -16.74 -10.15
CA ALA A 70 21.58 -17.46 -8.89
C ALA A 70 22.36 -16.65 -7.83
N GLN A 71 23.33 -15.84 -8.27
CA GLN A 71 24.11 -14.97 -7.38
C GLN A 71 23.35 -13.72 -6.88
N TYR A 72 22.17 -13.42 -7.42
CA TYR A 72 21.41 -12.23 -7.06
C TYR A 72 20.59 -12.48 -5.81
N LYS A 73 20.66 -11.53 -4.87
CA LYS A 73 19.81 -11.45 -3.68
C LYS A 73 18.37 -11.24 -4.12
N THR A 74 17.45 -12.00 -3.55
CA THR A 74 16.01 -11.88 -3.78
C THR A 74 15.29 -11.43 -2.52
N GLY A 75 14.14 -10.78 -2.69
CA GLY A 75 13.41 -10.19 -1.57
C GLY A 75 12.17 -9.45 -2.02
N ASN A 76 11.42 -8.91 -1.06
CA ASN A 76 10.20 -8.16 -1.34
C ASN A 76 10.12 -6.91 -0.43
N ILE A 77 9.72 -5.78 -1.00
CA ILE A 77 9.42 -4.53 -0.28
C ILE A 77 7.98 -4.14 -0.58
N LEU A 78 7.16 -3.96 0.45
CA LEU A 78 5.79 -3.47 0.33
C LEU A 78 5.69 -2.03 0.84
N PHE A 79 5.51 -1.06 -0.06
CA PHE A 79 5.09 0.28 0.35
C PHE A 79 3.59 0.32 0.61
N PHE A 80 3.21 0.70 1.81
CA PHE A 80 1.82 0.86 2.24
C PHE A 80 1.45 2.35 2.33
N ALA A 81 0.62 2.83 1.39
CA ALA A 81 0.05 4.17 1.42
C ALA A 81 -1.29 4.14 2.16
N HIS A 82 -1.35 4.82 3.30
CA HIS A 82 -2.54 4.86 4.16
C HIS A 82 -3.66 5.76 3.59
N GLY A 83 -4.85 5.64 4.18
CA GLY A 83 -6.01 6.48 3.86
C GLY A 83 -6.01 7.83 4.58
N TYR A 84 -7.07 8.63 4.37
CA TYR A 84 -7.25 9.91 5.07
C TYR A 84 -7.39 9.74 6.60
N ASN A 85 -7.14 10.82 7.35
CA ASN A 85 -7.33 10.92 8.80
C ASN A 85 -6.59 9.82 9.57
N ASN A 86 -5.25 9.84 9.48
CA ASN A 86 -4.37 8.97 10.26
C ASN A 86 -3.32 9.80 10.99
N THR A 87 -3.25 9.65 12.31
CA THR A 87 -2.13 10.16 13.12
C THR A 87 -0.87 9.33 12.89
N GLN A 88 0.27 9.84 13.32
CA GLN A 88 1.53 9.09 13.20
C GLN A 88 1.51 7.81 14.06
N GLU A 89 0.84 7.82 15.22
CA GLU A 89 0.62 6.64 16.08
C GLU A 89 -0.24 5.59 15.38
N GLU A 90 -1.29 6.02 14.68
CA GLU A 90 -2.15 5.12 13.92
C GLU A 90 -1.41 4.49 12.74
N ILE A 91 -0.51 5.24 12.09
CA ILE A 91 0.34 4.73 11.00
C ILE A 91 1.29 3.65 11.53
N VAL A 92 1.95 3.89 12.66
CA VAL A 92 2.81 2.89 13.32
C VAL A 92 2.00 1.66 13.73
N SER A 93 0.80 1.85 14.30
CA SER A 93 -0.08 0.75 14.71
C SER A 93 -0.55 -0.09 13.53
N ARG A 94 -0.95 0.56 12.41
CA ARG A 94 -1.34 -0.12 11.18
C ARG A 94 -0.17 -0.84 10.52
N HIS A 95 1.02 -0.25 10.54
CA HIS A 95 2.24 -0.90 10.06
C HIS A 95 2.48 -2.22 10.79
N LYS A 96 2.51 -2.18 12.13
CA LYS A 96 2.72 -3.36 12.97
C LYS A 96 1.65 -4.42 12.72
N LEU A 97 0.39 -4.02 12.62
CA LEU A 97 -0.72 -4.93 12.37
C LEU A 97 -0.60 -5.62 11.00
N LEU A 98 -0.37 -4.83 9.94
CA LEU A 98 -0.21 -5.33 8.58
C LEU A 98 0.98 -6.26 8.48
N GLU A 99 2.15 -5.85 8.97
CA GLU A 99 3.37 -6.64 8.90
C GLU A 99 3.22 -7.96 9.66
N LYS A 100 2.69 -7.91 10.89
CA LYS A 100 2.43 -9.12 11.69
C LYS A 100 1.51 -10.10 10.96
N GLN A 101 0.41 -9.62 10.39
CA GLN A 101 -0.57 -10.48 9.74
C GLN A 101 -0.03 -11.07 8.44
N LEU A 102 0.68 -10.29 7.63
CA LEU A 102 1.35 -10.78 6.43
C LEU A 102 2.39 -11.86 6.77
N LYS A 103 3.24 -11.64 7.79
CA LYS A 103 4.23 -12.62 8.25
C LYS A 103 3.60 -13.91 8.75
N GLN A 104 2.45 -13.82 9.43
CA GLN A 104 1.68 -15.00 9.85
C GLN A 104 1.21 -15.88 8.68
N HIS A 105 1.07 -15.30 7.48
CA HIS A 105 0.70 -15.99 6.25
C HIS A 105 1.89 -16.19 5.29
N GLY A 106 3.12 -16.15 5.81
CA GLY A 106 4.32 -16.55 5.07
C GLY A 106 4.89 -15.48 4.13
N TYR A 107 4.41 -14.23 4.19
CA TYR A 107 5.09 -13.12 3.53
C TYR A 107 6.39 -12.80 4.27
N THR A 108 7.51 -12.87 3.56
CA THR A 108 8.86 -12.67 4.11
C THR A 108 9.44 -11.28 3.82
N GLY A 109 8.75 -10.46 3.02
CA GLY A 109 9.21 -9.13 2.67
C GLY A 109 9.13 -8.10 3.81
N THR A 110 9.73 -6.94 3.56
CA THR A 110 9.70 -5.80 4.49
C THR A 110 8.57 -4.85 4.12
N VAL A 111 7.80 -4.38 5.12
CA VAL A 111 6.78 -3.34 4.94
C VAL A 111 7.42 -1.97 5.15
N VAL A 112 7.02 -1.00 4.34
CA VAL A 112 7.36 0.42 4.49
C VAL A 112 6.06 1.21 4.52
N SER A 113 5.81 1.99 5.58
CA SER A 113 4.68 2.93 5.55
C SER A 113 5.06 4.17 4.76
N PHE A 114 4.24 4.54 3.79
CA PHE A 114 4.30 5.85 3.14
C PHE A 114 3.38 6.81 3.90
N ASP A 115 3.98 7.66 4.75
CA ASP A 115 3.27 8.62 5.59
C ASP A 115 3.13 9.96 4.84
N TRP A 116 1.94 10.20 4.32
CA TRP A 116 1.58 11.48 3.71
C TRP A 116 0.71 12.30 4.68
N PRO A 117 0.88 13.63 4.72
CA PRO A 117 0.15 14.48 5.64
C PRO A 117 -1.35 14.44 5.33
N CYS A 118 -2.14 14.10 6.35
CA CYS A 118 -3.58 14.29 6.35
C CYS A 118 -3.98 14.92 7.68
N ALA A 119 -4.90 15.88 7.64
CA ALA A 119 -5.43 16.52 8.83
C ALA A 119 -6.43 15.60 9.55
N ASN A 120 -6.57 15.78 10.86
CA ASN A 120 -7.53 15.04 11.70
C ASN A 120 -8.97 15.60 11.62
N TYR A 121 -9.32 16.33 10.55
CA TYR A 121 -10.61 17.02 10.43
C TYR A 121 -11.34 16.68 9.13
N THR A 122 -12.54 16.11 9.25
CA THR A 122 -13.36 15.65 8.12
C THR A 122 -13.81 16.74 7.14
N LEU A 123 -13.68 18.01 7.50
CA LEU A 123 -14.08 19.18 6.69
C LEU A 123 -13.01 19.58 5.65
N ASN A 124 -11.78 19.08 5.74
CA ASN A 124 -10.66 19.47 4.87
C ASN A 124 -10.31 18.44 3.78
N TYR A 125 -11.24 17.52 3.43
CA TYR A 125 -10.95 16.44 2.48
C TYR A 125 -10.39 16.90 1.12
N LEU A 126 -10.80 18.08 0.61
CA LEU A 126 -10.24 18.62 -0.64
C LEU A 126 -8.80 19.12 -0.49
N GLU A 127 -8.47 19.68 0.67
CA GLU A 127 -7.11 20.11 1.03
C GLU A 127 -6.20 18.89 1.22
N ASP A 128 -6.64 17.90 1.99
CA ASP A 128 -5.94 16.61 2.15
C ASP A 128 -5.67 15.96 0.78
N ARG A 129 -6.60 16.06 -0.17
CA ARG A 129 -6.40 15.52 -1.51
C ARG A 129 -5.32 16.29 -2.30
N MET A 130 -5.21 17.59 -2.08
CA MET A 130 -4.15 18.40 -2.67
C MET A 130 -2.80 18.08 -2.04
N ASP A 131 -2.77 17.76 -0.75
CA ASP A 131 -1.54 17.36 -0.06
C ASP A 131 -1.11 15.93 -0.40
N ALA A 132 -2.07 15.02 -0.56
CA ALA A 132 -1.86 13.71 -1.18
C ALA A 132 -1.26 13.88 -2.58
N TYR A 133 -1.78 14.80 -3.39
CA TYR A 133 -1.23 15.08 -4.72
C TYR A 133 0.21 15.62 -4.65
N LYS A 134 0.49 16.61 -3.80
CA LYS A 134 1.85 17.17 -3.63
C LYS A 134 2.85 16.14 -3.11
N SER A 135 2.39 15.23 -2.23
CA SER A 135 3.21 14.18 -1.64
C SER A 135 3.43 12.99 -2.56
N ALA A 136 2.49 12.70 -3.46
CA ALA A 136 2.47 11.48 -4.25
C ALA A 136 3.77 11.23 -5.02
N ILE A 137 4.37 12.26 -5.62
CA ILE A 137 5.62 12.09 -6.38
C ILE A 137 6.77 11.56 -5.51
N GLN A 138 6.80 11.89 -4.21
CA GLN A 138 7.85 11.44 -3.28
C GLN A 138 7.79 9.93 -3.02
N LEU A 139 6.64 9.28 -3.19
CA LEU A 139 6.56 7.82 -3.19
C LEU A 139 7.47 7.24 -4.29
N VAL A 140 7.48 7.86 -5.48
CA VAL A 140 8.35 7.43 -6.57
C VAL A 140 9.76 7.97 -6.41
N THR A 141 9.96 9.28 -6.22
CA THR A 141 11.30 9.88 -6.24
C THR A 141 12.12 9.58 -4.99
N GLY A 142 11.48 9.52 -3.82
CA GLY A 142 12.13 9.22 -2.54
C GLY A 142 12.07 7.74 -2.15
N GLY A 143 11.06 7.00 -2.61
CA GLY A 143 10.87 5.58 -2.26
C GLY A 143 11.33 4.61 -3.35
N ILE A 144 10.57 4.56 -4.45
CA ILE A 144 10.75 3.54 -5.49
C ILE A 144 12.03 3.76 -6.30
N THR A 145 12.33 4.99 -6.72
CA THR A 145 13.46 5.30 -7.61
C THR A 145 14.81 5.04 -6.96
N PRO A 146 15.07 5.39 -5.69
CA PRO A 146 16.35 5.06 -5.06
C PRO A 146 16.57 3.55 -4.98
N LEU A 147 15.52 2.77 -4.71
CA LEU A 147 15.56 1.31 -4.72
C LEU A 147 15.74 0.77 -6.14
N ALA A 148 14.98 1.28 -7.10
CA ALA A 148 15.09 0.91 -8.52
C ALA A 148 16.45 1.31 -9.11
N THR A 149 17.07 2.40 -8.67
CA THR A 149 18.42 2.80 -9.10
C THR A 149 19.47 1.87 -8.49
N ASN A 150 19.28 1.47 -7.23
CA ASN A 150 20.10 0.42 -6.61
C ASN A 150 19.98 -0.91 -7.40
N GLN A 151 18.81 -1.18 -7.98
CA GLN A 151 18.57 -2.29 -8.89
C GLN A 151 19.04 -2.04 -10.33
N LEU A 152 19.09 -0.81 -10.85
CA LEU A 152 19.67 -0.57 -12.18
C LEU A 152 21.18 -0.87 -12.21
N HIS A 153 21.83 -0.76 -11.05
CA HIS A 153 23.18 -1.28 -10.82
C HIS A 153 23.16 -2.76 -10.36
N GLU A 154 22.12 -3.53 -10.69
CA GLU A 154 21.92 -4.92 -10.28
C GLU A 154 23.10 -5.83 -10.58
N LYS A 155 23.86 -5.57 -11.65
CA LYS A 155 25.05 -6.36 -11.98
C LYS A 155 26.17 -6.12 -10.97
N GLU A 156 26.30 -4.89 -10.48
CA GLU A 156 27.27 -4.49 -9.47
C GLU A 156 26.81 -4.90 -8.08
N ASN A 157 25.50 -4.76 -7.80
CA ASN A 157 24.90 -5.00 -6.49
C ASN A 157 24.37 -6.42 -6.27
N GLN A 158 24.26 -7.22 -7.34
CA GLN A 158 23.68 -8.57 -7.37
C GLN A 158 22.37 -8.65 -6.60
N CYS A 159 21.37 -7.85 -7.00
CA CYS A 159 20.13 -7.65 -6.26
C CYS A 159 18.91 -7.59 -7.18
N ASP A 160 17.89 -8.41 -6.88
CA ASP A 160 16.63 -8.57 -7.60
C ASP A 160 15.48 -8.63 -6.58
N ILE A 161 15.19 -7.49 -5.95
CA ILE A 161 14.16 -7.35 -4.91
C ILE A 161 12.88 -6.80 -5.55
N ASP A 162 11.75 -7.46 -5.35
CA ASP A 162 10.47 -6.97 -5.84
C ASP A 162 9.95 -5.80 -5.01
N ILE A 163 9.41 -4.78 -5.68
CA ILE A 163 8.71 -3.67 -5.03
C ILE A 163 7.21 -3.81 -5.29
N HIS A 164 6.41 -3.73 -4.24
CA HIS A 164 4.96 -3.79 -4.27
C HIS A 164 4.35 -2.58 -3.59
N LEU A 165 3.12 -2.25 -3.95
CA LEU A 165 2.37 -1.13 -3.38
C LEU A 165 1.02 -1.62 -2.85
N LEU A 166 0.64 -1.17 -1.65
CA LEU A 166 -0.70 -1.33 -1.10
C LEU A 166 -1.30 0.05 -0.83
N GLY A 167 -2.38 0.39 -1.53
CA GLY A 167 -3.14 1.61 -1.30
C GLY A 167 -4.43 1.34 -0.55
N HIS A 168 -4.55 1.88 0.66
CA HIS A 168 -5.82 1.88 1.39
C HIS A 168 -6.56 3.21 1.17
N SER A 169 -7.83 3.17 0.76
CA SER A 169 -8.64 4.39 0.66
C SER A 169 -7.99 5.44 -0.26
N THR A 170 -7.80 6.67 0.23
CA THR A 170 -7.06 7.75 -0.43
C THR A 170 -5.62 7.37 -0.80
N GLY A 171 -5.02 6.37 -0.15
CA GLY A 171 -3.71 5.82 -0.56
C GLY A 171 -3.71 5.25 -1.98
N ALA A 172 -4.85 4.76 -2.49
CA ALA A 172 -5.00 4.38 -3.90
C ALA A 172 -4.89 5.60 -4.84
N TYR A 173 -5.42 6.75 -4.40
CA TYR A 173 -5.27 8.01 -5.13
C TYR A 173 -3.82 8.51 -5.10
N VAL A 174 -3.14 8.43 -3.95
CA VAL A 174 -1.71 8.75 -3.81
C VAL A 174 -0.90 7.94 -4.81
N ILE A 175 -1.05 6.61 -4.82
CA ILE A 175 -0.34 5.73 -5.77
C ILE A 175 -0.62 6.15 -7.21
N ARG A 176 -1.89 6.29 -7.61
CA ARG A 176 -2.24 6.70 -8.97
C ARG A 176 -1.59 8.01 -9.40
N GLU A 177 -1.64 9.03 -8.54
CA GLU A 177 -1.03 10.33 -8.85
C GLU A 177 0.51 10.27 -8.85
N ALA A 178 1.11 9.36 -8.07
CA ALA A 178 2.55 9.17 -8.02
C ALA A 178 3.09 8.73 -9.38
N PHE A 179 2.47 7.72 -10.00
CA PHE A 179 2.82 7.25 -11.35
C PHE A 179 2.54 8.31 -12.41
N TYR A 180 1.39 8.99 -12.34
CA TYR A 180 1.04 10.06 -13.29
C TYR A 180 2.03 11.23 -13.27
N GLN A 181 2.52 11.60 -12.09
CA GLN A 181 3.52 12.65 -11.96
C GLN A 181 4.90 12.15 -12.39
N ALA A 182 5.27 10.92 -12.03
CA ALA A 182 6.53 10.32 -12.44
C ALA A 182 6.65 10.20 -13.97
N SER A 183 5.55 9.90 -14.65
CA SER A 183 5.51 9.84 -16.12
C SER A 183 5.77 11.17 -16.80
N LYS A 184 5.79 12.30 -16.08
CA LYS A 184 6.12 13.63 -16.60
C LYS A 184 7.58 14.02 -16.31
N ASN A 185 8.27 13.25 -15.49
CA ASN A 185 9.65 13.50 -15.11
C ASN A 185 10.59 12.78 -16.08
N ARG A 186 11.33 13.53 -16.89
CA ARG A 186 12.24 12.99 -17.91
C ARG A 186 13.35 12.12 -17.34
N THR A 187 13.82 12.40 -16.12
CA THR A 187 14.85 11.59 -15.47
C THR A 187 14.29 10.23 -15.09
N LEU A 188 13.08 10.21 -14.51
CA LEU A 188 12.41 8.95 -14.14
C LEU A 188 12.02 8.10 -15.34
N GLN A 189 11.71 8.71 -16.48
CA GLN A 189 11.45 7.96 -17.72
C GLN A 189 12.69 7.22 -18.26
N ARG A 190 13.90 7.66 -17.90
CA ARG A 190 15.16 7.01 -18.30
C ARG A 190 15.56 5.86 -17.38
N ILE A 191 15.06 5.89 -16.15
CA ILE A 191 15.24 4.85 -15.15
C ILE A 191 14.12 3.85 -15.43
N HIS A 192 14.40 2.71 -16.04
CA HIS A 192 13.40 1.68 -16.33
C HIS A 192 12.94 0.99 -15.04
N TRP A 193 12.18 1.69 -14.21
CA TRP A 193 11.62 1.17 -12.97
C TRP A 193 10.25 0.54 -13.22
N ASN A 194 9.89 -0.43 -12.38
CA ASN A 194 8.62 -1.14 -12.40
C ASN A 194 8.25 -1.54 -10.97
N VAL A 195 6.98 -1.84 -10.71
CA VAL A 195 6.53 -2.50 -9.48
C VAL A 195 5.83 -3.81 -9.80
N SER A 196 6.00 -4.81 -8.96
CA SER A 196 5.51 -6.16 -9.25
C SER A 196 4.02 -6.28 -8.96
N GLN A 197 3.56 -5.81 -7.80
CA GLN A 197 2.14 -5.87 -7.43
C GLN A 197 1.66 -4.51 -6.92
N ILE A 198 0.49 -4.05 -7.40
CA ILE A 198 -0.26 -2.96 -6.79
C ILE A 198 -1.57 -3.52 -6.26
N CYS A 199 -1.85 -3.37 -4.97
CA CYS A 199 -3.11 -3.80 -4.36
C CYS A 199 -3.88 -2.58 -3.86
N PHE A 200 -5.19 -2.54 -4.11
CA PHE A 200 -6.09 -1.55 -3.54
C PHE A 200 -7.09 -2.20 -2.60
N ILE A 201 -7.18 -1.67 -1.37
CA ILE A 201 -8.20 -2.04 -0.40
C ILE A 201 -9.04 -0.81 -0.07
N GLY A 202 -10.37 -0.91 -0.21
CA GLY A 202 -11.26 0.23 -0.05
C GLY A 202 -10.88 1.43 -0.94
N GLY A 203 -10.33 1.19 -2.14
CA GLY A 203 -9.71 2.23 -2.96
C GLY A 203 -10.63 3.42 -3.29
N ASP A 204 -10.18 4.64 -2.93
CA ASP A 204 -10.92 5.90 -3.13
C ASP A 204 -10.52 6.62 -4.43
N ILE A 205 -10.56 5.88 -5.54
CA ILE A 205 -10.45 6.41 -6.90
C ILE A 205 -11.73 6.11 -7.67
N ALA A 206 -12.06 6.97 -8.64
CA ALA A 206 -13.26 6.74 -9.45
C ALA A 206 -13.06 5.48 -10.30
N GLN A 207 -14.08 4.61 -10.40
CA GLN A 207 -14.03 3.41 -11.23
C GLN A 207 -13.60 3.72 -12.67
N LYS A 208 -14.12 4.82 -13.24
CA LYS A 208 -13.75 5.27 -14.59
C LYS A 208 -12.28 5.64 -14.77
N SER A 209 -11.53 5.83 -13.68
CA SER A 209 -10.08 6.05 -13.76
C SER A 209 -9.32 4.74 -13.98
N LEU A 210 -9.99 3.59 -13.90
CA LEU A 210 -9.40 2.27 -14.15
C LEU A 210 -9.77 1.71 -15.53
N THR A 211 -10.27 2.56 -16.44
CA THR A 211 -10.52 2.18 -17.84
C THR A 211 -9.21 2.17 -18.62
N GLN A 212 -9.09 1.32 -19.64
CA GLN A 212 -7.89 1.21 -20.47
C GLN A 212 -7.46 2.53 -21.14
N CYS A 213 -8.41 3.45 -21.37
CA CYS A 213 -8.16 4.74 -22.02
C CYS A 213 -7.88 5.90 -21.05
N ASP A 214 -7.82 5.68 -19.73
CA ASP A 214 -7.53 6.77 -18.77
C ASP A 214 -6.04 7.15 -18.83
N ASN A 215 -5.72 8.23 -19.55
CA ASN A 215 -4.34 8.73 -19.71
C ASN A 215 -3.63 9.02 -18.38
N LYS A 216 -4.37 9.33 -17.30
CA LYS A 216 -3.76 9.57 -15.99
C LYS A 216 -3.33 8.28 -15.30
N SER A 217 -4.01 7.17 -15.54
CA SER A 217 -3.69 5.86 -14.95
C SER A 217 -2.86 4.98 -15.86
N ALA A 218 -2.77 5.31 -17.15
CA ALA A 218 -1.93 4.60 -18.12
C ALA A 218 -0.48 4.35 -17.64
N PRO A 219 0.22 5.33 -17.00
CA PRO A 219 1.55 5.06 -16.46
C PRO A 219 1.56 4.00 -15.34
N MET A 220 0.54 4.01 -14.48
CA MET A 220 0.39 3.01 -13.41
C MET A 220 0.17 1.61 -14.00
N PHE A 221 -0.62 1.50 -15.08
CA PHE A 221 -0.82 0.23 -15.78
C PHE A 221 0.44 -0.26 -16.47
N ALA A 222 1.21 0.65 -17.07
CA ALA A 222 2.42 0.33 -17.81
C ALA A 222 3.61 -0.04 -16.92
N GLN A 223 3.70 0.54 -15.71
CA GLN A 223 4.76 0.28 -14.74
C GLN A 223 4.29 -0.59 -13.58
N SER A 224 3.35 -1.50 -13.83
CA SER A 224 3.06 -2.58 -12.89
C SER A 224 2.80 -3.92 -13.59
N SER A 225 3.34 -5.00 -13.02
CA SER A 225 3.11 -6.34 -13.55
C SER A 225 1.66 -6.80 -13.30
N ARG A 226 1.09 -6.45 -12.14
CA ARG A 226 -0.31 -6.76 -11.79
C ARG A 226 -0.89 -5.73 -10.83
N ILE A 227 -2.16 -5.41 -11.03
CA ILE A 227 -2.95 -4.57 -10.12
C ILE A 227 -4.17 -5.36 -9.64
N THR A 228 -4.36 -5.48 -8.33
CA THR A 228 -5.50 -6.18 -7.72
C THR A 228 -6.36 -5.18 -6.94
N ASN A 229 -7.63 -5.03 -7.32
CA ASN A 229 -8.61 -4.24 -6.59
C ASN A 229 -9.50 -5.16 -5.75
N TYR A 230 -9.39 -5.07 -4.42
CA TYR A 230 -10.30 -5.74 -3.49
C TYR A 230 -11.51 -4.87 -3.27
N GLN A 231 -12.66 -5.34 -3.74
CA GLN A 231 -13.89 -4.59 -3.73
C GLN A 231 -14.90 -5.16 -2.73
N SER A 232 -15.57 -4.28 -1.99
CA SER A 232 -16.72 -4.64 -1.15
C SER A 232 -17.89 -3.67 -1.42
N PRO A 233 -19.06 -4.15 -1.86
CA PRO A 233 -20.22 -3.28 -2.10
C PRO A 233 -20.80 -2.69 -0.80
N TYR A 234 -20.35 -3.20 0.34
CA TYR A 234 -20.78 -2.79 1.68
C TYR A 234 -19.91 -1.70 2.31
N ASP A 235 -18.89 -1.20 1.62
CA ASP A 235 -18.02 -0.13 2.10
C ASP A 235 -18.81 1.20 2.23
N SER A 236 -19.22 1.53 3.46
CA SER A 236 -20.06 2.69 3.73
C SER A 236 -19.29 4.02 3.67
N ALA A 237 -17.99 4.01 3.94
CA ALA A 237 -17.16 5.21 3.88
C ALA A 237 -17.06 5.74 2.44
N LEU A 238 -16.90 4.84 1.47
CA LEU A 238 -16.88 5.20 0.04
C LEU A 238 -18.23 5.69 -0.50
N LYS A 239 -19.35 5.35 0.18
CA LYS A 239 -20.65 5.97 -0.13
C LYS A 239 -20.63 7.46 0.22
N ILE A 240 -20.05 7.81 1.37
CA ILE A 240 -19.95 9.19 1.85
C ILE A 240 -18.91 9.98 1.05
N SER A 241 -17.81 9.34 0.58
CA SER A 241 -16.81 10.03 -0.23
C SER A 241 -17.36 10.54 -1.58
N ASN A 242 -18.33 9.85 -2.19
CA ASN A 242 -19.03 10.34 -3.39
C ASN A 242 -19.79 11.64 -3.13
N ILE A 243 -20.44 11.75 -1.97
CA ILE A 243 -21.22 12.94 -1.58
C ILE A 243 -20.29 14.13 -1.33
N LYS A 244 -19.17 13.91 -0.64
CA LYS A 244 -18.18 14.95 -0.30
C LYS A 244 -17.48 15.57 -1.52
N ARG A 245 -17.57 14.97 -2.71
CA ARG A 245 -16.85 15.39 -3.92
C ARG A 245 -17.73 16.07 -4.96
N ALA A 246 -19.00 16.37 -4.65
CA ALA A 246 -19.98 16.87 -5.62
C ALA A 246 -20.04 16.04 -6.93
N GLY A 247 -19.64 14.77 -6.87
CA GLY A 247 -19.27 13.95 -8.02
C GLY A 247 -19.83 12.54 -7.87
N LEU A 248 -20.84 12.24 -8.68
CA LEU A 248 -21.63 11.00 -8.68
C LEU A 248 -20.87 9.73 -9.13
N PHE A 249 -19.56 9.81 -9.36
CA PHE A 249 -18.81 8.69 -9.92
C PHE A 249 -18.55 7.63 -8.85
N PRO A 250 -18.90 6.36 -9.07
CA PRO A 250 -18.70 5.32 -8.09
C PRO A 250 -17.21 5.02 -7.87
N ARG A 251 -16.86 4.57 -6.67
CA ARG A 251 -15.47 4.30 -6.24
C ARG A 251 -15.08 2.84 -6.48
N CYS A 252 -13.86 2.59 -6.96
CA CYS A 252 -13.42 1.24 -7.32
C CYS A 252 -13.44 0.26 -6.12
N GLY A 253 -13.14 0.74 -4.90
CA GLY A 253 -13.23 -0.09 -3.69
C GLY A 253 -14.66 -0.55 -3.36
N ARG A 254 -15.68 0.15 -3.88
CA ARG A 254 -17.10 -0.17 -3.66
C ARG A 254 -17.73 -0.92 -4.84
N VAL A 255 -17.47 -0.48 -6.07
CA VAL A 255 -18.16 -1.00 -7.27
C VAL A 255 -17.28 -1.85 -8.18
N GLY A 256 -15.97 -1.87 -7.95
CA GLY A 256 -15.04 -2.72 -8.66
C GLY A 256 -14.39 -2.03 -9.84
N LEU A 257 -13.94 -2.82 -10.80
CA LEU A 257 -13.33 -2.36 -12.04
C LEU A 257 -14.40 -2.04 -13.11
N PRO A 258 -14.10 -1.17 -14.09
CA PRO A 258 -14.93 -1.04 -15.28
C PRO A 258 -14.76 -2.25 -16.22
N ASN A 259 -15.71 -2.46 -17.13
CA ASN A 259 -15.69 -3.60 -18.07
C ASN A 259 -14.50 -3.56 -19.04
N ASP A 260 -13.96 -2.37 -19.32
CA ASP A 260 -12.82 -2.14 -20.22
C ASP A 260 -11.51 -1.89 -19.44
N ALA A 261 -11.38 -2.45 -18.23
CA ALA A 261 -10.13 -2.39 -17.49
C ALA A 261 -8.99 -3.11 -18.23
N PRO A 262 -7.73 -2.63 -18.15
CA PRO A 262 -6.59 -3.32 -18.75
C PRO A 262 -6.39 -4.75 -18.20
N LEU A 263 -5.77 -5.61 -19.00
CA LEU A 263 -5.61 -7.06 -18.70
C LEU A 263 -4.78 -7.37 -17.44
N ASN A 264 -3.89 -6.47 -17.03
CA ASN A 264 -3.11 -6.64 -15.80
C ASN A 264 -3.86 -6.19 -14.54
N LEU A 265 -5.08 -5.65 -14.67
CA LEU A 265 -5.97 -5.35 -13.54
C LEU A 265 -6.91 -6.53 -13.28
N VAL A 266 -7.08 -6.89 -12.02
CA VAL A 266 -8.03 -7.90 -11.58
C VAL A 266 -8.87 -7.38 -10.42
N ASN A 267 -10.17 -7.67 -10.45
CA ASN A 267 -11.08 -7.38 -9.35
C ASN A 267 -11.29 -8.63 -8.50
N VAL A 268 -11.21 -8.50 -7.18
CA VAL A 268 -11.58 -9.56 -6.24
C VAL A 268 -12.79 -9.08 -5.44
N HIS A 269 -13.95 -9.66 -5.70
CA HIS A 269 -15.18 -9.34 -4.98
C HIS A 269 -15.15 -9.97 -3.58
N CYS A 270 -15.10 -9.13 -2.55
CA CYS A 270 -15.00 -9.53 -1.15
C CYS A 270 -16.35 -9.45 -0.42
N GLY A 271 -17.43 -9.04 -1.09
CA GLY A 271 -18.71 -8.73 -0.44
C GLY A 271 -19.37 -9.91 0.28
N ASP A 272 -19.25 -11.13 -0.25
CA ASP A 272 -19.83 -12.33 0.37
C ASP A 272 -19.09 -12.70 1.64
N HIS A 273 -17.75 -12.66 1.60
CA HIS A 273 -16.90 -12.85 2.76
C HIS A 273 -17.15 -11.78 3.84
N TRP A 274 -17.18 -10.50 3.45
CA TRP A 274 -17.37 -9.38 4.38
C TRP A 274 -18.66 -9.49 5.20
N ARG A 275 -19.77 -9.92 4.59
CA ARG A 275 -21.08 -10.05 5.29
C ARG A 275 -21.06 -11.04 6.45
N LEU A 276 -20.12 -11.97 6.44
CA LEU A 276 -20.00 -13.01 7.46
C LEU A 276 -18.98 -12.66 8.55
N LEU A 277 -18.25 -11.54 8.38
CA LEU A 277 -17.35 -11.05 9.39
C LEU A 277 -18.13 -10.40 10.54
N THR A 278 -17.66 -10.65 11.75
CA THR A 278 -18.14 -9.95 12.95
C THR A 278 -17.24 -8.76 13.21
N GLU A 279 -17.82 -7.59 13.38
CA GLU A 279 -17.09 -6.40 13.81
C GLU A 279 -16.43 -6.65 15.18
N PRO A 280 -15.13 -6.33 15.34
CA PRO A 280 -14.50 -6.35 16.65
C PRO A 280 -15.16 -5.35 17.61
N GLU A 281 -14.93 -5.52 18.92
CA GLU A 281 -15.26 -4.47 19.90
C GLU A 281 -14.64 -3.12 19.48
N GLU A 282 -15.35 -2.01 19.72
CA GLU A 282 -14.99 -0.66 19.21
C GLU A 282 -13.54 -0.25 19.52
N ASN A 283 -12.98 -0.70 20.65
CA ASN A 283 -11.61 -0.41 21.06
C ASN A 283 -10.51 -1.23 20.32
N LYS A 284 -10.90 -2.18 19.46
CA LYS A 284 -10.01 -3.06 18.69
C LYS A 284 -10.04 -2.79 17.19
N ALA A 285 -11.05 -2.07 16.69
CA ALA A 285 -11.10 -1.62 15.30
C ALA A 285 -10.24 -0.37 15.11
N ILE A 286 -9.44 -0.33 14.05
CA ILE A 286 -8.76 0.90 13.63
C ILE A 286 -9.52 1.47 12.43
N GLY A 287 -10.16 2.62 12.60
CA GLY A 287 -10.97 3.28 11.57
C GLY A 287 -12.37 2.67 11.38
N ASN A 288 -13.08 3.12 10.34
CA ASN A 288 -14.41 2.61 10.02
C ASN A 288 -14.34 1.13 9.62
N TRP A 289 -15.08 0.26 10.32
CA TRP A 289 -15.05 -1.19 10.11
C TRP A 289 -15.34 -1.60 8.66
N SER A 290 -16.42 -1.09 8.06
CA SER A 290 -16.78 -1.43 6.66
C SER A 290 -15.69 -1.06 5.64
N HIS A 291 -14.80 -0.15 6.01
CA HIS A 291 -13.72 0.36 5.16
C HIS A 291 -12.36 -0.29 5.48
N SER A 292 -12.12 -0.63 6.75
CA SER A 292 -10.81 -1.04 7.29
C SER A 292 -10.76 -2.51 7.77
N TRP A 293 -11.82 -3.30 7.55
CA TRP A 293 -11.90 -4.70 7.97
C TRP A 293 -10.73 -5.57 7.49
N HIS A 294 -10.15 -5.24 6.34
CA HIS A 294 -9.00 -5.92 5.74
C HIS A 294 -7.86 -6.15 6.75
N PHE A 295 -7.55 -5.14 7.58
CA PHE A 295 -6.45 -5.21 8.56
C PHE A 295 -6.67 -6.23 9.69
N HIS A 296 -7.91 -6.69 9.88
CA HIS A 296 -8.32 -7.58 10.98
C HIS A 296 -8.78 -8.95 10.48
N CYS A 297 -8.72 -9.21 9.17
CA CYS A 297 -9.17 -10.46 8.59
C CYS A 297 -7.99 -11.33 8.14
N ASN A 298 -7.72 -12.40 8.88
CA ASN A 298 -6.68 -13.37 8.56
C ASN A 298 -6.86 -13.97 7.14
N HIS A 299 -8.09 -14.33 6.76
CA HIS A 299 -8.35 -14.93 5.44
C HIS A 299 -8.06 -13.96 4.29
N PHE A 300 -8.36 -12.67 4.48
CA PHE A 300 -7.94 -11.65 3.52
C PHE A 300 -6.41 -11.49 3.51
N MET A 301 -5.75 -11.56 4.66
CA MET A 301 -4.29 -11.43 4.74
C MET A 301 -3.56 -12.63 4.11
N GLU A 302 -4.13 -13.83 4.18
CA GLU A 302 -3.68 -15.00 3.41
C GLU A 302 -3.72 -14.72 1.90
N ASP A 303 -4.83 -14.18 1.40
CA ASP A 303 -4.99 -13.82 -0.01
C ASP A 303 -4.01 -12.72 -0.45
N LEU A 304 -3.85 -11.69 0.38
CA LEU A 304 -2.92 -10.59 0.12
C LEU A 304 -1.47 -11.10 0.11
N ALA A 305 -1.08 -11.98 1.04
CA ALA A 305 0.25 -12.58 1.06
C ALA A 305 0.54 -13.39 -0.21
N HIS A 306 -0.40 -14.23 -0.67
CA HIS A 306 -0.27 -14.94 -1.95
C HIS A 306 -0.16 -13.98 -3.13
N THR A 307 -0.95 -12.90 -3.14
CA THR A 307 -0.92 -11.90 -4.20
C THR A 307 0.43 -11.20 -4.27
N LEU A 308 0.97 -10.78 -3.13
CA LEU A 308 2.25 -10.09 -3.03
C LEU A 308 3.41 -11.01 -3.44
N LYS A 309 3.37 -12.28 -3.01
CA LYS A 309 4.40 -13.26 -3.37
C LYS A 309 4.48 -13.52 -4.88
N GLY A 310 3.36 -13.41 -5.60
CA GLY A 310 3.33 -13.49 -7.06
C GLY A 310 3.50 -14.88 -7.68
N ASP A 311 3.87 -15.90 -6.89
CA ASP A 311 4.05 -17.29 -7.36
C ASP A 311 2.81 -17.93 -8.00
N ILE A 312 1.61 -17.48 -7.60
CA ILE A 312 0.34 -18.04 -8.03
C ILE A 312 -0.39 -17.01 -8.91
N ASP A 313 -0.84 -17.45 -10.09
CA ASP A 313 -1.62 -16.57 -10.96
C ASP A 313 -2.97 -16.20 -10.33
N ARG A 314 -3.48 -15.01 -10.68
CA ARG A 314 -4.59 -14.34 -10.00
C ARG A 314 -5.87 -15.18 -9.84
N HIS A 315 -6.12 -16.10 -10.77
CA HIS A 315 -7.29 -16.99 -10.77
C HIS A 315 -7.06 -18.32 -10.03
N ALA A 316 -5.81 -18.64 -9.71
CA ALA A 316 -5.42 -19.89 -9.05
C ALA A 316 -5.08 -19.71 -7.56
N ILE A 317 -5.16 -18.49 -7.03
CA ILE A 317 -4.91 -18.22 -5.61
C ILE A 317 -5.94 -19.00 -4.77
N PRO A 318 -5.51 -19.87 -3.82
CA PRO A 318 -6.40 -20.83 -3.13
C PRO A 318 -7.55 -20.19 -2.32
N THR A 319 -7.37 -18.95 -1.90
CA THR A 319 -8.38 -18.18 -1.18
C THR A 319 -9.44 -17.56 -2.10
N ARG A 320 -9.36 -17.78 -3.42
CA ARG A 320 -10.28 -17.21 -4.41
C ARG A 320 -11.05 -18.29 -5.16
N GLU A 321 -12.23 -17.90 -5.62
CA GLU A 321 -13.08 -18.72 -6.48
C GLU A 321 -13.64 -17.89 -7.63
N CYS A 322 -13.87 -18.51 -8.78
CA CYS A 322 -14.54 -17.87 -9.91
C CYS A 322 -16.01 -18.31 -9.93
N VAL A 323 -16.92 -17.36 -9.71
CA VAL A 323 -18.36 -17.60 -9.70
C VAL A 323 -19.00 -16.72 -10.77
N ASN A 324 -19.60 -17.33 -11.78
CA ASN A 324 -20.23 -16.62 -12.91
C ASN A 324 -19.31 -15.61 -13.60
N GLY A 325 -18.01 -15.94 -13.74
CA GLY A 325 -17.01 -15.07 -14.35
C GLY A 325 -16.47 -13.96 -13.45
N GLU A 326 -16.95 -13.85 -12.20
CA GLU A 326 -16.43 -12.93 -11.20
C GLU A 326 -15.47 -13.66 -10.25
N LEU A 327 -14.27 -13.12 -10.08
CA LEU A 327 -13.31 -13.61 -9.09
C LEU A 327 -13.70 -13.09 -7.71
N ARG A 328 -13.90 -14.00 -6.76
CA ARG A 328 -14.39 -13.70 -5.40
C ARG A 328 -13.40 -14.19 -4.36
N LEU A 329 -13.32 -13.47 -3.24
CA LEU A 329 -12.67 -14.01 -2.05
C LEU A 329 -13.61 -15.07 -1.45
N THR A 330 -13.10 -16.29 -1.30
CA THR A 330 -13.87 -17.41 -0.75
C THR A 330 -14.40 -17.08 0.64
N VAL A 331 -15.56 -17.64 0.94
CA VAL A 331 -16.16 -17.56 2.27
C VAL A 331 -15.51 -18.61 3.18
N LYS A 332 -14.89 -18.18 4.29
CA LYS A 332 -14.54 -19.04 5.43
C LYS A 332 -15.37 -18.61 6.64
N THR A 333 -16.25 -19.50 7.14
CA THR A 333 -17.14 -19.25 8.29
C THR A 333 -16.64 -19.97 9.56
N PRO A 334 -16.64 -19.37 10.76
CA PRO A 334 -16.37 -17.97 11.12
C PRO A 334 -15.00 -17.83 11.84
N VAL A 335 -14.22 -16.78 11.53
CA VAL A 335 -13.05 -16.39 12.35
C VAL A 335 -13.44 -15.15 13.14
N THR A 336 -13.99 -15.35 14.33
CA THR A 336 -14.07 -14.27 15.32
C THR A 336 -12.64 -13.83 15.64
N ILE A 337 -12.42 -12.51 15.64
CA ILE A 337 -11.20 -11.88 16.15
C ILE A 337 -10.93 -12.44 17.55
N SER A 338 -9.77 -13.07 17.69
CA SER A 338 -9.36 -13.81 18.88
C SER A 338 -9.71 -13.05 20.16
N LYS A 339 -10.60 -13.62 20.98
CA LYS A 339 -10.69 -13.33 22.41
C LYS A 339 -9.39 -13.77 23.10
N LYS A 340 -8.30 -13.02 22.93
CA LYS A 340 -7.25 -13.05 23.95
C LYS A 340 -7.69 -12.08 25.03
N ARG A 341 -8.21 -12.64 26.12
CA ARG A 341 -8.15 -12.02 27.44
C ARG A 341 -6.68 -11.66 27.67
N LEU A 342 -6.36 -10.38 27.60
CA LEU A 342 -5.20 -9.86 28.30
C LEU A 342 -5.54 -10.01 29.78
N LYS A 343 -4.85 -10.92 30.46
CA LYS A 343 -4.68 -10.87 31.90
C LYS A 343 -3.52 -9.93 32.19
#